data_AF-A0A1F7TIH1-F1
#
_entry.id   AF-A0A1F7TIH1-F1
#
_cell.length_a   1.000
_cell.length_b   1.000
_cell.length_c   1.000
_cell.angle_alpha   90.00
_cell.angle_beta   90.00
_cell.angle_gamma   90.00
#
_symmetry.space_group_name_H-M   'P 1'
#
loop_
_entity.id
_entity.type
_entity.pdbx_description
1 polymer ?
#
loop_
_entity_poly.entity_id
_entity_poly.type
_entity_poly.pdbx_seq_one_letter_code
_entity_poly.pdbx_strand_id
1 'polypeptide(L)'
;MKVGLPRKRKPQPIPTIAGGEPLFGREAPSLLAFLEAEVRADGGPFTFAGREALREIAAHLDGILRLGLPGRTVSVLKGAQVGMTTLAIGLALYAAAVRRLNVGYFLPDQDFAGRFDATRIRPLLRGSKLAQAMRDGRWKGASPKGLLEFPAPRGSRFLYVLGLRDIGNAISLPLDVLMRDEVDDLPPENLKWSEDRLDASRLALTVNLAVGRMPGEGIHAMYLRGDQRRWLVPCFGCGKEWALEEEWPGILREEEGTLRLACPGCAASLSHGAGRWSPEAHEGKGEGGRSYRLPQLAVPAVSLERVAAKWRAARLPGERARFRCASLALPDAGEMQPLTRALFRRLREAPCFLEEVPA
;
A
#
# COMPACT_ATOMS: atom_id res chain seq x y z
N MET A 1 0.45 41.26 19.57
CA MET A 1 -0.29 40.40 18.64
C MET A 1 -0.82 39.18 19.41
N LYS A 2 -2.14 39.07 19.60
CA LYS A 2 -2.75 37.89 20.25
C LYS A 2 -2.87 36.76 19.21
N VAL A 3 -2.13 35.68 19.40
CA VAL A 3 -2.23 34.46 18.58
C VAL A 3 -3.54 33.76 18.97
N GLY A 4 -4.55 33.85 18.11
CA GLY A 4 -5.84 33.19 18.32
C GLY A 4 -5.72 31.67 18.16
N LEU A 5 -6.28 30.91 19.11
CA LEU A 5 -6.40 29.46 18.99
C LEU A 5 -7.10 29.06 17.68
N PRO A 6 -6.69 27.93 17.06
CA PRO A 6 -7.33 27.45 15.84
C PRO A 6 -8.81 27.17 16.09
N ARG A 7 -9.69 27.85 15.34
CA ARG A 7 -11.14 27.62 15.36
C ARG A 7 -11.42 26.14 15.06
N LYS A 8 -12.21 25.47 15.91
CA LYS A 8 -12.76 24.13 15.62
C LYS A 8 -13.37 24.14 14.22
N ARG A 9 -12.83 23.31 13.30
CA ARG A 9 -13.37 23.17 11.93
C ARG A 9 -14.81 22.64 12.05
N LYS A 10 -15.79 23.35 11.50
CA LYS A 10 -17.14 22.81 11.31
C LYS A 10 -17.04 21.55 10.43
N PRO A 11 -17.78 20.47 10.73
CA PRO A 11 -17.79 19.27 9.90
C PRO A 11 -18.16 19.65 8.46
N GLN A 12 -17.44 19.10 7.48
CA GLN A 12 -17.74 19.36 6.08
C GLN A 12 -19.08 18.69 5.71
N PRO A 13 -19.97 19.37 4.96
CA PRO A 13 -21.24 18.78 4.54
C PRO A 13 -21.00 17.58 3.62
N ILE A 14 -21.76 16.52 3.89
CA ILE A 14 -21.66 15.19 3.25
C ILE A 14 -22.30 15.26 1.85
N PRO A 15 -21.85 14.44 0.87
CA PRO A 15 -22.43 14.45 -0.46
C PRO A 15 -23.92 14.17 -0.42
N THR A 16 -24.70 14.76 -1.32
CA THR A 16 -26.11 14.42 -1.52
C THR A 16 -26.27 13.62 -2.82
N ILE A 17 -27.06 12.55 -2.79
CA ILE A 17 -27.51 11.78 -3.94
C ILE A 17 -28.43 12.68 -4.79
N ALA A 18 -28.60 12.36 -6.08
CA ALA A 18 -29.62 13.02 -6.91
C ALA A 18 -30.99 12.95 -6.19
N GLY A 19 -31.51 14.12 -5.78
CA GLY A 19 -32.71 14.21 -4.93
C GLY A 19 -32.49 14.86 -3.55
N GLY A 20 -31.24 15.14 -3.15
CA GLY A 20 -30.95 15.95 -1.95
C GLY A 20 -30.75 15.17 -0.65
N GLU A 21 -30.78 13.84 -0.66
CA GLU A 21 -30.45 13.00 0.50
C GLU A 21 -28.94 12.79 0.65
N PRO A 22 -28.34 12.92 1.84
CA PRO A 22 -26.90 12.73 2.00
C PRO A 22 -26.48 11.25 1.80
N LEU A 23 -25.43 11.01 1.00
CA LEU A 23 -24.87 9.69 0.62
C LEU A 23 -24.58 8.79 1.81
N PHE A 24 -24.10 9.42 2.88
CA PHE A 24 -23.88 8.85 4.21
C PHE A 24 -24.65 9.76 5.18
N GLY A 25 -25.12 9.28 6.33
CA GLY A 25 -26.09 9.97 7.20
C GLY A 25 -25.77 11.43 7.64
N ARG A 26 -25.87 11.76 8.93
CA ARG A 26 -25.57 13.14 9.39
C ARG A 26 -24.06 13.42 9.54
N GLU A 27 -23.24 12.37 9.63
CA GLU A 27 -21.78 12.44 9.76
C GLU A 27 -21.07 11.58 8.72
N ALA A 28 -19.92 12.08 8.23
CA ALA A 28 -19.10 11.35 7.28
C ALA A 28 -18.43 10.13 7.96
N PRO A 29 -18.53 8.92 7.38
CA PRO A 29 -17.95 7.72 7.97
C PRO A 29 -16.42 7.84 8.09
N SER A 30 -15.83 7.07 9.01
CA SER A 30 -14.39 6.79 8.96
C SER A 30 -14.08 5.95 7.72
N LEU A 31 -12.84 5.97 7.25
CA LEU A 31 -12.40 5.09 6.16
C LEU A 31 -12.68 3.61 6.48
N LEU A 32 -12.49 3.18 7.73
CA LEU A 32 -12.75 1.79 8.13
C LEU A 32 -14.22 1.43 7.94
N ALA A 33 -15.13 2.25 8.48
CA ALA A 33 -16.57 2.02 8.34
C ALA A 33 -17.01 2.11 6.87
N PHE A 34 -16.41 3.01 6.09
CA PHE A 34 -16.66 3.14 4.66
C PHE A 34 -16.23 1.89 3.89
N LEU A 35 -15.03 1.35 4.17
CA LEU A 35 -14.53 0.14 3.52
C LEU A 35 -15.48 -1.04 3.75
N GLU A 36 -15.88 -1.28 5.01
CA GLU A 36 -16.75 -2.41 5.35
C GLU A 36 -18.19 -2.25 4.80
N ALA A 37 -18.68 -1.02 4.63
CA ALA A 37 -20.04 -0.77 4.14
C ALA A 37 -20.16 -0.72 2.61
N GLU A 38 -19.20 -0.08 1.92
CA GLU A 38 -19.35 0.29 0.52
C GLU A 38 -18.43 -0.49 -0.43
N VAL A 39 -17.31 -1.03 0.04
CA VAL A 39 -16.36 -1.75 -0.82
C VAL A 39 -16.69 -3.24 -0.82
N ARG A 40 -17.05 -3.78 -1.99
CA ARG A 40 -17.49 -5.18 -2.15
C ARG A 40 -16.60 -5.94 -3.11
N ALA A 41 -15.75 -6.81 -2.59
CA ALA A 41 -14.95 -7.73 -3.41
C ALA A 41 -15.82 -8.90 -3.92
N ASP A 42 -15.29 -9.72 -4.83
CA ASP A 42 -16.01 -10.89 -5.36
C ASP A 42 -16.41 -11.89 -4.25
N GLY A 43 -15.66 -11.94 -3.15
CA GLY A 43 -15.96 -12.75 -1.96
C GLY A 43 -16.94 -12.12 -0.97
N GLY A 44 -17.56 -10.98 -1.31
CA GLY A 44 -18.48 -10.24 -0.45
C GLY A 44 -17.93 -8.90 0.06
N PRO A 45 -18.59 -8.29 1.06
CA PRO A 45 -18.13 -7.05 1.67
C PRO A 45 -16.69 -7.13 2.15
N PHE A 46 -15.94 -6.04 2.02
CA PHE A 46 -14.59 -5.96 2.56
C PHE A 46 -14.61 -6.16 4.08
N THR A 47 -13.66 -6.95 4.59
CA THR A 47 -13.50 -7.17 6.03
C THR A 47 -12.03 -7.12 6.42
N PHE A 48 -11.76 -6.56 7.58
CA PHE A 48 -10.44 -6.61 8.20
C PHE A 48 -10.15 -7.94 8.93
N ALA A 49 -11.14 -8.84 9.03
CA ALA A 49 -10.91 -10.17 9.59
C ALA A 49 -9.85 -10.92 8.77
N GLY A 50 -8.80 -11.38 9.44
CA GLY A 50 -7.62 -12.00 8.82
C GLY A 50 -6.74 -11.01 8.04
N ARG A 51 -6.94 -9.70 8.23
CA ARG A 51 -6.20 -8.59 7.60
C ARG A 51 -5.92 -7.50 8.63
N GLU A 52 -5.63 -7.90 9.86
CA GLU A 52 -5.46 -7.03 11.02
C GLU A 52 -4.38 -5.98 10.76
N ALA A 53 -3.28 -6.36 10.11
CA ALA A 53 -2.20 -5.46 9.70
C ALA A 53 -2.67 -4.29 8.80
N LEU A 54 -3.71 -4.50 7.97
CA LEU A 54 -4.29 -3.44 7.12
C LEU A 54 -5.11 -2.43 7.93
N ARG A 55 -5.69 -2.83 9.06
CA ARG A 55 -6.57 -1.98 9.87
C ARG A 55 -5.86 -0.73 10.36
N GLU A 56 -4.64 -0.89 10.88
CA GLU A 56 -3.87 0.25 11.38
C GLU A 56 -3.38 1.16 10.24
N ILE A 57 -3.00 0.58 9.08
CA ILE A 57 -2.65 1.36 7.89
C ILE A 57 -3.86 2.21 7.44
N ALA A 58 -5.04 1.60 7.36
CA ALA A 58 -6.29 2.31 7.05
C ALA A 58 -6.59 3.41 8.09
N ALA A 59 -6.45 3.13 9.38
CA ALA A 59 -6.71 4.08 10.44
C ALA A 59 -5.76 5.29 10.39
N HIS A 60 -4.49 5.05 10.06
CA HIS A 60 -3.52 6.12 9.87
C HIS A 60 -3.88 7.02 8.68
N LEU A 61 -4.21 6.43 7.53
CA LEU A 61 -4.63 7.16 6.34
C LEU A 61 -5.93 7.94 6.59
N ASP A 62 -6.88 7.34 7.31
CA ASP A 62 -8.11 8.01 7.76
C ASP A 62 -7.79 9.23 8.62
N GLY A 63 -6.87 9.09 9.58
CA GLY A 63 -6.39 10.19 10.43
C GLY A 63 -5.80 11.33 9.62
N ILE A 64 -4.94 11.05 8.64
CA ILE A 64 -4.37 12.06 7.73
C ILE A 64 -5.50 12.81 7.02
N LEU A 65 -6.43 12.08 6.40
CA LEU A 65 -7.52 12.69 5.66
C LEU A 65 -8.42 13.50 6.59
N ARG A 66 -8.90 12.94 7.71
CA ARG A 66 -9.91 13.54 8.62
C ARG A 66 -9.39 14.77 9.33
N LEU A 67 -8.14 14.72 9.78
CA LEU A 67 -7.50 15.87 10.41
C LEU A 67 -6.99 16.88 9.35
N GLY A 68 -6.81 16.43 8.10
CA GLY A 68 -6.27 17.24 7.02
C GLY A 68 -4.80 17.56 7.27
N LEU A 69 -4.01 16.55 7.61
CA LEU A 69 -2.59 16.69 7.90
C LEU A 69 -1.83 16.95 6.60
N PRO A 70 -1.13 18.09 6.46
CA PRO A 70 -0.49 18.47 5.21
C PRO A 70 0.77 17.65 4.91
N GLY A 71 1.07 17.45 3.62
CA GLY A 71 2.37 17.01 3.10
C GLY A 71 2.81 15.64 3.61
N ARG A 72 1.87 14.70 3.78
CA ARG A 72 2.19 13.36 4.31
C ARG A 72 2.46 12.39 3.19
N THR A 73 3.52 11.61 3.34
CA THR A 73 3.85 10.48 2.47
C THR A 73 3.70 9.17 3.24
N VAL A 74 3.03 8.20 2.62
CA VAL A 74 2.89 6.83 3.12
C VAL A 74 3.37 5.84 2.07
N SER A 75 4.40 5.07 2.39
CA SER A 75 4.97 4.09 1.45
C SER A 75 4.80 2.67 1.98
N VAL A 76 4.22 1.78 1.19
CA VAL A 76 3.96 0.39 1.57
C VAL A 76 4.69 -0.55 0.60
N LEU A 77 5.78 -1.12 1.10
CA LEU A 77 6.46 -2.25 0.50
C LEU A 77 5.63 -3.51 0.83
N LYS A 78 5.00 -4.13 -0.17
CA LYS A 78 3.96 -5.15 0.05
C LYS A 78 4.26 -6.48 -0.62
N GLY A 79 3.88 -7.58 0.03
CA GLY A 79 3.69 -8.87 -0.63
C GLY A 79 2.54 -8.81 -1.64
N ALA A 80 2.52 -9.77 -2.57
CA ALA A 80 1.40 -9.97 -3.48
C ALA A 80 0.16 -10.47 -2.72
N GLN A 81 -1.03 -10.09 -3.18
CA GLN A 81 -2.31 -10.62 -2.69
C GLN A 81 -2.58 -10.42 -1.19
N VAL A 82 -1.99 -9.39 -0.57
CA VAL A 82 -2.20 -9.05 0.86
C VAL A 82 -3.42 -8.16 1.12
N GLY A 83 -4.25 -7.88 0.10
CA GLY A 83 -5.44 -7.03 0.20
C GLY A 83 -5.18 -5.51 0.15
N MET A 84 -3.91 -5.08 0.06
CA MET A 84 -3.54 -3.66 0.04
C MET A 84 -4.12 -2.90 -1.16
N THR A 85 -4.17 -3.49 -2.36
CA THR A 85 -4.77 -2.86 -3.54
C THR A 85 -6.26 -2.57 -3.34
N THR A 86 -7.01 -3.47 -2.72
CA THR A 86 -8.43 -3.25 -2.40
C THR A 86 -8.60 -2.09 -1.41
N LEU A 87 -7.76 -2.03 -0.39
CA LEU A 87 -7.73 -0.89 0.55
C LEU A 87 -7.39 0.41 -0.19
N ALA A 88 -6.39 0.40 -1.09
CA ALA A 88 -5.98 1.55 -1.86
C ALA A 88 -7.09 2.10 -2.77
N ILE A 89 -7.82 1.22 -3.46
CA ILE A 89 -9.00 1.62 -4.23
C ILE A 89 -10.07 2.23 -3.32
N GLY A 90 -10.35 1.58 -2.18
CA GLY A 90 -11.30 2.10 -1.20
C GLY A 90 -10.89 3.46 -0.62
N LEU A 91 -9.60 3.68 -0.37
CA LEU A 91 -9.05 4.98 0.04
C LEU A 91 -9.28 6.05 -1.03
N ALA A 92 -9.00 5.74 -2.29
CA ALA A 92 -9.21 6.66 -3.40
C ALA A 92 -10.69 7.08 -3.53
N LEU A 93 -11.60 6.09 -3.47
CA LEU A 93 -13.04 6.33 -3.50
C LEU A 93 -13.50 7.13 -2.29
N TYR A 94 -13.00 6.81 -1.10
CA TYR A 94 -13.30 7.56 0.12
C TYR A 94 -12.83 9.01 0.02
N ALA A 95 -11.60 9.25 -0.44
CA ALA A 95 -11.04 10.58 -0.60
C ALA A 95 -11.85 11.42 -1.60
N ALA A 96 -12.22 10.86 -2.74
CA ALA A 96 -12.99 11.56 -3.76
C ALA A 96 -14.46 11.78 -3.35
N ALA A 97 -15.15 10.70 -3.00
CA ALA A 97 -16.58 10.72 -2.75
C ALA A 97 -16.93 11.32 -1.39
N VAL A 98 -16.25 10.90 -0.31
CA VAL A 98 -16.57 11.33 1.06
C VAL A 98 -15.82 12.60 1.42
N ARG A 99 -14.53 12.68 1.09
CA ARG A 99 -13.66 13.79 1.52
C ARG A 99 -13.58 14.95 0.55
N ARG A 100 -14.19 14.79 -0.64
CA ARG A 100 -14.31 15.82 -1.67
C ARG A 100 -12.95 16.35 -2.14
N LEU A 101 -12.03 15.41 -2.34
CA LEU A 101 -10.66 15.66 -2.79
C LEU A 101 -10.49 15.20 -4.24
N ASN A 102 -9.58 15.83 -4.98
CA ASN A 102 -9.16 15.29 -6.27
C ASN A 102 -8.06 14.24 -6.05
N VAL A 103 -8.22 13.07 -6.67
CA VAL A 103 -7.35 11.92 -6.46
C VAL A 103 -6.76 11.47 -7.79
N GLY A 104 -5.44 11.39 -7.87
CA GLY A 104 -4.74 10.71 -8.96
C GLY A 104 -4.35 9.30 -8.52
N TYR A 105 -4.78 8.28 -9.25
CA TYR A 105 -4.38 6.89 -9.08
C TYR A 105 -3.57 6.46 -10.30
N PHE A 106 -2.25 6.52 -10.15
CA PHE A 106 -1.31 6.27 -11.22
C PHE A 106 -0.84 4.82 -11.24
N LEU A 107 -0.83 4.26 -12.44
CA LEU A 107 -0.46 2.89 -12.77
C LEU A 107 0.59 2.90 -13.90
N PRO A 108 1.26 1.79 -14.20
CA PRO A 108 2.39 1.77 -15.15
C PRO A 108 2.09 2.35 -16.53
N ASP A 109 0.96 1.97 -17.13
CA ASP A 109 0.53 2.48 -18.44
C ASP A 109 -1.00 2.54 -18.55
N GLN A 110 -1.48 3.16 -19.63
CA GLN A 110 -2.91 3.45 -19.80
C GLN A 110 -3.75 2.17 -20.02
N ASP A 111 -3.17 1.14 -20.63
CA ASP A 111 -3.86 -0.14 -20.83
C ASP A 111 -3.97 -0.92 -19.51
N PHE A 112 -2.92 -0.84 -18.67
CA PHE A 112 -2.97 -1.33 -17.30
C PHE A 112 -4.05 -0.58 -16.51
N ALA A 113 -4.08 0.75 -16.59
CA ALA A 113 -5.07 1.59 -15.91
C ALA A 113 -6.51 1.25 -16.35
N GLY A 114 -6.76 1.11 -17.65
CA GLY A 114 -8.07 0.75 -18.18
C GLY A 114 -8.53 -0.65 -17.73
N ARG A 115 -7.64 -1.64 -17.75
CA ARG A 115 -7.94 -2.98 -17.21
C ARG A 115 -8.17 -2.97 -15.70
N PHE A 116 -7.39 -2.19 -14.96
CA PHE A 116 -7.53 -2.06 -13.52
C PHE A 116 -8.86 -1.43 -13.14
N ASP A 117 -9.27 -0.34 -13.81
CA ASP A 117 -10.59 0.28 -13.61
C ASP A 117 -11.72 -0.73 -13.86
N ALA A 118 -11.70 -1.41 -15.02
CA ALA A 118 -12.75 -2.33 -15.43
C ALA A 118 -12.84 -3.59 -14.54
N THR A 119 -11.71 -4.14 -14.10
CA THR A 119 -11.65 -5.44 -13.41
C THR A 119 -11.49 -5.34 -11.89
N ARG A 120 -11.12 -4.18 -11.36
CA ARG A 120 -10.91 -3.97 -9.91
C ARG A 120 -11.81 -2.86 -9.36
N ILE A 121 -11.77 -1.66 -9.92
CA ILE A 121 -12.50 -0.52 -9.33
C ILE A 121 -14.01 -0.66 -9.53
N ARG A 122 -14.47 -0.79 -10.78
CA ARG A 122 -15.90 -0.88 -11.09
C ARG A 122 -16.59 -2.06 -10.41
N PRO A 123 -15.99 -3.26 -10.34
CA PRO A 123 -16.56 -4.37 -9.60
C PRO A 123 -16.80 -4.06 -8.12
N LEU A 124 -15.88 -3.34 -7.46
CA LEU A 124 -15.98 -2.97 -6.03
C LEU A 124 -17.14 -2.01 -5.74
N LEU A 125 -17.60 -1.27 -6.75
CA LEU A 125 -18.70 -0.32 -6.64
C LEU A 125 -20.07 -0.94 -6.90
N ARG A 126 -20.16 -2.16 -7.46
CA ARG A 126 -21.44 -2.77 -7.83
C ARG A 126 -22.35 -2.94 -6.60
N GLY A 127 -23.56 -2.37 -6.68
CA GLY A 127 -24.54 -2.41 -5.59
C GLY A 127 -24.22 -1.54 -4.37
N SER A 128 -23.18 -0.70 -4.44
CA SER A 128 -22.86 0.30 -3.41
C SER A 128 -23.68 1.59 -3.61
N LYS A 129 -23.81 2.40 -2.55
CA LYS A 129 -24.39 3.74 -2.67
C LYS A 129 -23.49 4.66 -3.49
N LEU A 130 -22.18 4.42 -3.47
CA LEU A 130 -21.21 5.13 -4.31
C LEU A 130 -21.52 5.04 -5.79
N ALA A 131 -21.97 3.89 -6.29
CA ALA A 131 -22.30 3.73 -7.70
C ALA A 131 -23.45 4.66 -8.14
N GLN A 132 -24.39 4.98 -7.25
CA GLN A 132 -25.49 5.92 -7.54
C GLN A 132 -25.03 7.39 -7.51
N ALA A 133 -23.97 7.65 -6.74
CA ALA A 133 -23.39 8.99 -6.59
C ALA A 133 -22.36 9.33 -7.65
N MET A 134 -21.77 8.31 -8.26
CA MET A 134 -20.73 8.42 -9.27
C MET A 134 -21.34 8.65 -10.64
N ARG A 135 -20.65 9.44 -11.47
CA ARG A 135 -20.87 9.54 -12.91
C ARG A 135 -19.57 9.17 -13.61
N ASP A 136 -19.67 8.56 -14.79
CA ASP A 136 -18.52 8.57 -15.69
C ASP A 136 -18.25 10.02 -16.06
N GLY A 137 -17.06 10.52 -15.71
CA GLY A 137 -16.70 11.90 -15.97
C GLY A 137 -16.65 12.17 -17.46
N ARG A 138 -16.97 13.40 -17.87
CA ARG A 138 -16.84 13.83 -19.27
C ARG A 138 -15.75 14.89 -19.38
N TRP A 139 -14.75 14.66 -20.23
CA TRP A 139 -13.78 15.68 -20.59
C TRP A 139 -14.02 16.11 -22.04
N LYS A 140 -14.35 17.38 -22.25
CA LYS A 140 -14.62 17.96 -23.59
C LYS A 140 -15.62 17.13 -24.43
N GLY A 141 -16.65 16.56 -23.81
CA GLY A 141 -17.70 15.81 -24.49
C GLY A 141 -17.41 14.32 -24.76
N ALA A 142 -16.17 13.86 -24.55
CA ALA A 142 -15.82 12.44 -24.58
C ALA A 142 -15.76 11.85 -23.16
N SER A 143 -16.18 10.58 -23.00
CA SER A 143 -15.99 9.83 -21.75
C SER A 143 -14.53 9.35 -21.69
N PRO A 144 -13.65 9.94 -20.87
CA PRO A 144 -12.28 9.47 -20.74
C PRO A 144 -12.33 8.19 -19.91
N LYS A 145 -11.83 7.09 -20.48
CA LYS A 145 -11.62 5.85 -19.73
C LYS A 145 -10.80 6.17 -18.46
N GLY A 146 -11.29 5.75 -17.30
CA GLY A 146 -10.61 5.95 -16.01
C GLY A 146 -10.92 7.27 -15.29
N LEU A 147 -11.86 8.09 -15.77
CA LEU A 147 -12.32 9.28 -15.03
C LEU A 147 -13.63 9.00 -14.29
N LEU A 148 -13.59 8.99 -12.95
CA LEU A 148 -14.79 8.90 -12.13
C LEU A 148 -15.10 10.26 -11.50
N GLU A 149 -16.31 10.76 -11.77
CA GLU A 149 -16.80 12.04 -11.28
C GLU A 149 -17.76 11.85 -10.12
N PHE A 150 -17.54 12.61 -9.05
CA PHE A 150 -18.40 12.68 -7.87
C PHE A 150 -18.95 14.10 -7.72
N PRO A 151 -20.20 14.36 -8.16
CA PRO A 151 -20.83 15.68 -8.09
C PRO A 151 -20.91 16.22 -6.65
N ALA A 152 -20.69 17.53 -6.49
CA ALA A 152 -20.82 18.22 -5.21
C ALA A 152 -21.46 19.62 -5.34
N PRO A 153 -22.05 20.16 -4.26
CA PRO A 153 -22.65 21.51 -4.27
C PRO A 153 -21.70 22.64 -4.71
N ARG A 154 -20.38 22.43 -4.64
CA ARG A 154 -19.35 23.41 -5.04
C ARG A 154 -18.41 22.84 -6.12
N GLY A 155 -19.00 22.21 -7.13
CA GLY A 155 -18.30 21.59 -8.24
C GLY A 155 -17.86 20.16 -7.94
N SER A 156 -17.69 19.37 -8.99
CA SER A 156 -17.38 17.94 -8.88
C SER A 156 -15.96 17.67 -8.36
N ARG A 157 -15.77 16.46 -7.87
CA ARG A 157 -14.46 15.91 -7.48
C ARG A 157 -14.20 14.64 -8.25
N PHE A 158 -12.93 14.41 -8.54
CA PHE A 158 -12.56 13.40 -9.52
C PHE A 158 -11.57 12.40 -8.94
N LEU A 159 -11.77 11.14 -9.33
CA LEU A 159 -10.76 10.09 -9.26
C LEU A 159 -10.26 9.85 -10.69
N TYR A 160 -8.99 10.15 -10.91
CA TYR A 160 -8.28 9.97 -12.17
C TYR A 160 -7.47 8.67 -12.12
N VAL A 161 -7.87 7.66 -12.87
CA VAL A 161 -7.17 6.37 -12.99
C VAL A 161 -6.37 6.38 -14.30
N LEU A 162 -5.08 6.67 -14.21
CA LEU A 162 -4.26 7.03 -15.36
C LEU A 162 -2.96 6.22 -15.43
N GLY A 163 -2.51 5.96 -16.65
CA GLY A 163 -1.17 5.43 -16.90
C GLY A 163 -0.11 6.51 -16.83
N LEU A 164 0.94 6.31 -16.02
CA LEU A 164 1.99 7.31 -15.81
C LEU A 164 3.11 7.28 -16.87
N ARG A 165 3.12 6.30 -17.79
CA ARG A 165 4.05 6.30 -18.93
C ARG A 165 3.90 7.53 -19.83
N ASP A 166 2.68 8.04 -19.98
CA ASP A 166 2.42 9.27 -20.71
C ASP A 166 2.66 10.50 -19.81
N ILE A 167 3.59 11.37 -20.22
CA ILE A 167 3.89 12.61 -19.51
C ILE A 167 2.67 13.54 -19.42
N GLY A 168 1.78 13.52 -20.42
CA GLY A 168 0.55 14.33 -20.42
C GLY A 168 -0.36 14.00 -19.23
N ASN A 169 -0.38 12.73 -18.80
CA ASN A 169 -1.11 12.31 -17.60
C ASN A 169 -0.44 12.79 -16.31
N ALA A 170 0.90 12.89 -16.28
CA ALA A 170 1.65 13.33 -15.11
C ALA A 170 1.47 14.84 -14.82
N ILE A 171 1.21 15.65 -15.85
CA ILE A 171 1.21 17.12 -15.74
C ILE A 171 -0.18 17.78 -15.84
N SER A 172 -1.25 17.05 -16.13
CA SER A 172 -2.48 17.69 -16.61
C SER A 172 -3.40 18.26 -15.52
N LEU A 173 -3.30 17.81 -14.26
CA LEU A 173 -4.39 17.98 -13.30
C LEU A 173 -3.91 18.33 -11.88
N PRO A 174 -4.58 19.26 -11.17
CA PRO A 174 -4.32 19.52 -9.76
C PRO A 174 -4.92 18.42 -8.87
N LEU A 175 -4.13 17.92 -7.93
CA LEU A 175 -4.47 16.79 -7.06
C LEU A 175 -4.36 17.16 -5.58
N ASP A 176 -5.14 16.49 -4.74
CA ASP A 176 -5.01 16.53 -3.27
C ASP A 176 -4.41 15.25 -2.70
N VAL A 177 -4.67 14.13 -3.38
CA VAL A 177 -4.17 12.80 -3.04
C VAL A 177 -3.53 12.19 -4.28
N LEU A 178 -2.26 11.82 -4.15
CA LEU A 178 -1.47 11.15 -5.18
C LEU A 178 -1.24 9.70 -4.77
N MET A 179 -1.83 8.77 -5.50
CA MET A 179 -1.66 7.33 -5.30
C MET A 179 -0.85 6.75 -6.45
N ARG A 180 0.23 6.04 -6.11
CA ARG A 180 1.19 5.47 -7.07
C ARG A 180 1.29 3.98 -6.78
N ASP A 181 0.69 3.17 -7.64
CA ASP A 181 0.65 1.71 -7.50
C ASP A 181 1.59 1.04 -8.52
N GLU A 182 2.21 -0.04 -8.09
CA GLU A 182 3.35 -0.67 -8.76
C GLU A 182 4.47 0.34 -9.08
N VAL A 183 4.90 1.11 -8.07
CA VAL A 183 5.96 2.15 -8.18
C VAL A 183 7.22 1.67 -8.90
N ASP A 184 7.60 0.41 -8.70
CA ASP A 184 8.80 -0.18 -9.32
C ASP A 184 8.68 -0.31 -10.85
N ASP A 185 7.47 -0.16 -11.41
CA ASP A 185 7.16 -0.20 -12.84
C ASP A 185 6.81 1.19 -13.42
N LEU A 186 6.82 2.24 -12.58
CA LEU A 186 6.54 3.61 -13.01
C LEU A 186 7.81 4.30 -13.53
N PRO A 187 7.73 5.15 -14.59
CA PRO A 187 8.89 5.89 -15.07
C PRO A 187 9.39 6.90 -14.01
N PRO A 188 10.68 6.86 -13.61
CA PRO A 188 11.22 7.74 -12.57
C PRO A 188 11.08 9.23 -12.83
N GLU A 189 11.17 9.66 -14.10
CA GLU A 189 11.01 11.07 -14.47
C GLU A 189 9.56 11.53 -14.28
N ASN A 190 8.59 10.74 -14.74
CA ASN A 190 7.16 11.08 -14.64
C ASN A 190 6.66 11.02 -13.20
N LEU A 191 7.29 10.21 -12.34
CA LEU A 191 7.04 10.21 -10.90
C LEU A 191 7.26 11.60 -10.29
N LYS A 192 8.36 12.29 -10.65
CA LYS A 192 8.65 13.64 -10.14
C LYS A 192 7.61 14.65 -10.62
N TRP A 193 7.29 14.64 -11.92
CA TRP A 193 6.28 15.54 -12.48
C TRP A 193 4.90 15.39 -11.85
N SER A 194 4.53 14.16 -11.44
CA SER A 194 3.26 13.91 -10.76
C SER A 194 3.20 14.51 -9.36
N GLU A 195 4.34 14.73 -8.68
CA GLU A 195 4.40 15.30 -7.32
C GLU A 195 4.02 16.78 -7.34
N ASP A 196 4.47 17.54 -8.33
CA ASP A 196 4.13 18.95 -8.54
C ASP A 196 2.62 19.20 -8.63
N ARG A 197 1.82 18.17 -8.95
CA ARG A 197 0.35 18.30 -9.00
C ARG A 197 -0.27 18.53 -7.63
N LEU A 198 0.48 18.28 -6.56
CA LEU A 198 0.08 18.51 -5.18
C LEU A 198 0.39 19.93 -4.69
N ASP A 199 1.16 20.74 -5.42
CA ASP A 199 1.73 22.02 -4.94
C ASP A 199 0.68 23.02 -4.46
N ALA A 200 -0.49 23.03 -5.12
CA ALA A 200 -1.60 23.91 -4.73
C ALA A 200 -2.50 23.31 -3.62
N SER A 201 -2.30 22.04 -3.25
CA SER A 201 -3.12 21.36 -2.25
C SER A 201 -2.66 21.67 -0.83
N ARG A 202 -3.63 21.95 0.04
CA ARG A 202 -3.39 22.06 1.49
C ARG A 202 -3.22 20.70 2.16
N LEU A 203 -3.56 19.60 1.48
CA LEU A 203 -3.42 18.24 2.01
C LEU A 203 -2.14 17.60 1.48
N ALA A 204 -1.95 17.56 0.16
CA ALA A 204 -0.77 16.98 -0.48
C ALA A 204 -0.41 15.57 0.07
N LEU A 205 -1.37 14.65 0.11
CA LEU A 205 -1.13 13.27 0.57
C LEU A 205 -0.57 12.44 -0.57
N THR A 206 0.55 11.76 -0.33
CA THR A 206 1.10 10.78 -1.27
C THR A 206 1.10 9.37 -0.70
N VAL A 207 0.66 8.39 -1.50
CA VAL A 207 0.63 6.97 -1.14
C VAL A 207 1.34 6.16 -2.22
N ASN A 208 2.38 5.43 -1.83
CA ASN A 208 3.23 4.64 -2.72
C ASN A 208 3.11 3.14 -2.41
N LEU A 209 2.87 2.31 -3.42
CA LEU A 209 2.70 0.87 -3.26
C LEU A 209 3.52 0.13 -4.32
N ALA A 210 4.33 -0.86 -3.92
CA ALA A 210 4.89 -1.84 -4.85
C ALA A 210 5.40 -3.07 -4.10
N VAL A 211 5.84 -4.08 -4.86
CA VAL A 211 6.38 -5.33 -4.29
C VAL A 211 7.83 -5.19 -3.80
N GLY A 212 8.62 -4.29 -4.40
CA GLY A 212 10.02 -4.09 -4.06
C GLY A 212 10.92 -5.17 -4.61
N ARG A 213 11.22 -5.12 -5.91
CA ARG A 213 12.10 -6.10 -6.57
C ARG A 213 13.58 -5.82 -6.35
N MET A 214 13.97 -4.56 -6.30
CA MET A 214 15.37 -4.15 -6.25
C MET A 214 15.73 -3.58 -4.86
N PRO A 215 16.77 -4.11 -4.19
CA PRO A 215 17.29 -3.53 -2.97
C PRO A 215 17.79 -2.10 -3.19
N GLY A 216 17.42 -1.13 -2.33
CA GLY A 216 17.88 0.25 -2.40
C GLY A 216 17.20 1.13 -3.45
N GLU A 217 16.24 0.60 -4.22
CA GLU A 217 15.57 1.32 -5.31
C GLU A 217 14.04 1.29 -5.17
N GLY A 218 13.35 2.06 -6.01
CA GLY A 218 11.89 2.06 -6.11
C GLY A 218 11.19 2.20 -4.75
N ILE A 219 10.19 1.34 -4.50
CA ILE A 219 9.47 1.34 -3.23
C ILE A 219 10.37 1.00 -2.03
N HIS A 220 11.44 0.23 -2.23
CA HIS A 220 12.34 -0.11 -1.12
C HIS A 220 13.14 1.12 -0.69
N ALA A 221 13.65 1.92 -1.62
CA ALA A 221 14.25 3.22 -1.28
C ALA A 221 13.28 4.12 -0.52
N MET A 222 12.01 4.17 -0.95
CA MET A 222 10.97 4.95 -0.27
C MET A 222 10.65 4.40 1.12
N TYR A 223 10.63 3.07 1.29
CA TYR A 223 10.51 2.42 2.58
C TYR A 223 11.69 2.81 3.47
N LEU A 224 12.92 2.76 2.94
CA LEU A 224 14.13 3.02 3.69
C LEU A 224 14.20 4.45 4.25
N ARG A 225 13.70 5.43 3.48
CA ARG A 225 13.63 6.85 3.89
C ARG A 225 12.54 7.15 4.95
N GLY A 226 11.51 6.31 5.04
CA GLY A 226 10.44 6.47 6.04
C GLY A 226 10.83 5.93 7.42
N ASP A 227 9.87 5.65 8.30
CA ASP A 227 10.10 5.10 9.65
C ASP A 227 10.22 3.56 9.73
N GLN A 228 10.19 2.88 8.57
CA GLN A 228 10.46 1.46 8.39
C GLN A 228 9.69 0.54 9.34
N ARG A 229 8.36 0.67 9.36
CA ARG A 229 7.51 -0.13 10.24
C ARG A 229 7.46 -1.58 9.80
N ARG A 230 7.61 -2.45 10.79
CA ARG A 230 7.46 -3.90 10.68
C ARG A 230 6.29 -4.36 11.54
N TRP A 231 5.60 -5.40 11.07
CA TRP A 231 4.52 -6.03 11.82
C TRP A 231 5.13 -7.03 12.81
N LEU A 232 5.27 -6.61 14.07
CA LEU A 232 5.90 -7.42 15.11
C LEU A 232 4.84 -8.26 15.82
N VAL A 233 4.97 -9.57 15.70
CA VAL A 233 4.06 -10.55 16.29
C VAL A 233 4.58 -10.98 17.66
N PRO A 234 3.82 -10.77 18.74
CA PRO A 234 4.24 -11.17 20.07
C PRO A 234 4.15 -12.69 20.25
N CYS A 235 5.13 -13.24 20.97
CA CYS A 235 5.07 -14.60 21.47
C CYS A 235 4.52 -14.59 22.90
N PHE A 236 3.34 -15.18 23.11
CA PHE A 236 2.74 -15.28 24.44
C PHE A 236 3.44 -16.26 25.38
N GLY A 237 4.37 -17.09 24.87
CA GLY A 237 5.17 -18.01 25.70
C GLY A 237 6.43 -17.39 26.31
N CYS A 238 7.16 -16.55 25.55
CA CYS A 238 8.43 -15.97 26.02
C CYS A 238 8.45 -14.42 26.05
N GLY A 239 7.38 -13.76 25.63
CA GLY A 239 7.26 -12.29 25.63
C GLY A 239 8.05 -11.58 24.52
N LYS A 240 8.88 -12.29 23.73
CA LYS A 240 9.60 -11.73 22.58
C LYS A 240 8.68 -11.47 21.41
N GLU A 241 9.13 -10.63 20.47
CA GLU A 241 8.36 -10.24 19.30
C GLU A 241 9.17 -10.42 18.03
N TRP A 242 8.50 -10.78 16.95
CA TRP A 242 9.17 -11.20 15.71
C TRP A 242 8.53 -10.57 14.50
N ALA A 243 9.36 -10.08 13.58
CA ALA A 243 8.95 -9.87 12.19
C ALA A 243 9.03 -11.23 11.48
N LEU A 244 7.88 -11.87 11.29
CA LEU A 244 7.81 -13.28 10.86
C LEU A 244 8.56 -13.56 9.55
N GLU A 245 8.59 -12.59 8.66
CA GLU A 245 9.26 -12.66 7.36
C GLU A 245 10.78 -12.70 7.45
N GLU A 246 11.37 -12.13 8.51
CA GLU A 246 12.83 -12.13 8.73
C GLU A 246 13.31 -13.49 9.24
N GLU A 247 12.44 -14.22 9.93
CA GLU A 247 12.71 -15.53 10.51
C GLU A 247 12.40 -16.70 9.54
N TRP A 248 11.96 -16.39 8.32
CA TRP A 248 11.64 -17.40 7.32
C TRP A 248 12.92 -18.03 6.71
N PRO A 249 12.96 -19.35 6.45
CA PRO A 249 11.91 -20.36 6.70
C PRO A 249 11.96 -20.98 8.10
N GLY A 250 12.92 -20.59 8.93
CA GLY A 250 13.18 -21.19 10.25
C GLY A 250 12.01 -21.08 11.23
N ILE A 251 11.09 -20.17 11.00
CA ILE A 251 9.85 -19.99 11.77
C ILE A 251 8.74 -21.01 11.42
N LEU A 252 8.81 -21.67 10.27
CA LEU A 252 7.80 -22.65 9.84
C LEU A 252 8.05 -24.00 10.52
N ARG A 253 7.00 -24.58 11.11
CA ARG A 253 7.01 -25.96 11.64
C ARG A 253 5.86 -26.75 11.05
N GLU A 254 6.09 -28.04 10.89
CA GLU A 254 5.11 -29.03 10.47
C GLU A 254 5.05 -30.11 11.54
N GLU A 255 3.89 -30.27 12.15
CA GLU A 255 3.62 -31.28 13.18
C GLU A 255 2.34 -32.01 12.77
N GLU A 256 2.41 -33.33 12.64
CA GLU A 256 1.26 -34.19 12.25
C GLU A 256 0.55 -33.72 10.96
N GLY A 257 1.32 -33.19 9.99
CA GLY A 257 0.80 -32.69 8.71
C GLY A 257 0.13 -31.30 8.79
N THR A 258 0.14 -30.65 9.95
CA THR A 258 -0.36 -29.29 10.13
C THR A 258 0.80 -28.29 10.19
N LEU A 259 0.71 -27.22 9.40
CA LEU A 259 1.69 -26.14 9.40
C LEU A 259 1.35 -25.09 10.46
N ARG A 260 2.38 -24.63 11.18
CA ARG A 260 2.27 -23.51 12.11
C ARG A 260 3.52 -22.63 12.08
N LEU A 261 3.37 -21.39 12.53
CA LEU A 261 4.50 -20.51 12.81
C LEU A 261 4.94 -20.71 14.27
N ALA A 262 6.20 -21.05 14.48
CA ALA A 262 6.78 -21.34 15.78
C ALA A 262 7.78 -20.27 16.19
N CYS A 263 7.66 -19.77 17.42
CA CYS A 263 8.58 -18.80 18.00
C CYS A 263 10.03 -19.27 17.89
N PRO A 264 10.95 -18.47 17.29
CA PRO A 264 12.37 -18.82 17.26
C PRO A 264 13.00 -19.00 18.65
N GLY A 265 12.49 -18.31 19.67
CA GLY A 265 13.05 -18.35 21.02
C GLY A 265 12.55 -19.51 21.91
N CYS A 266 11.32 -19.98 21.74
CA CYS A 266 10.73 -20.99 22.63
C CYS A 266 9.82 -22.01 21.94
N ALA A 267 9.77 -22.03 20.61
CA ALA A 267 8.95 -22.91 19.77
C ALA A 267 7.41 -22.81 19.94
N ALA A 268 6.90 -21.97 20.86
CA ALA A 268 5.47 -21.72 21.03
C ALA A 268 4.82 -21.22 19.72
N SER A 269 3.55 -21.59 19.50
CA SER A 269 2.79 -21.15 18.32
C SER A 269 2.60 -19.63 18.32
N LEU A 270 2.79 -19.01 17.16
CA LEU A 270 2.62 -17.57 16.95
C LEU A 270 1.31 -17.29 16.21
N SER A 271 0.55 -16.31 16.68
CA SER A 271 -0.66 -15.83 16.01
C SER A 271 -0.34 -14.60 15.17
N HIS A 272 -0.32 -14.75 13.85
CA HIS A 272 0.21 -13.73 12.95
C HIS A 272 -0.65 -12.45 12.97
N GLY A 273 -1.95 -12.58 13.27
CA GLY A 273 -2.89 -11.45 13.39
C GLY A 273 -2.74 -10.65 14.68
N ALA A 274 -2.02 -11.16 15.69
CA ALA A 274 -1.84 -10.50 16.99
C ALA A 274 -0.73 -9.45 17.00
N GLY A 275 -0.09 -9.18 15.86
CA GLY A 275 1.01 -8.23 15.79
C GLY A 275 0.59 -6.77 15.95
N ARG A 276 1.59 -5.90 15.95
CA ARG A 276 1.43 -4.44 15.84
C ARG A 276 2.50 -3.84 14.96
N TRP A 277 2.24 -2.67 14.39
CA TRP A 277 3.26 -1.95 13.65
C TRP A 277 4.22 -1.23 14.59
N SER A 278 5.49 -1.60 14.53
CA SER A 278 6.56 -0.93 15.27
C SER A 278 7.53 -0.26 14.29
N PRO A 279 7.86 1.03 14.46
CA PRO A 279 8.91 1.67 13.68
C PRO A 279 10.28 1.14 14.08
N GLU A 280 11.26 1.25 13.18
CA GLU A 280 12.63 0.87 13.49
C GLU A 280 13.40 2.06 14.09
N ALA A 281 13.80 1.94 15.36
CA ALA A 281 14.51 2.99 16.08
C ALA A 281 16.00 3.05 15.69
N HIS A 282 16.40 4.11 14.99
CA HIS A 282 17.81 4.51 14.73
C HIS A 282 17.81 5.97 14.19
N GLU A 283 18.96 6.63 14.24
CA GLU A 283 19.10 8.05 13.90
C GLU A 283 18.84 8.33 12.41
N GLY A 284 18.10 9.41 12.11
CA GLY A 284 17.88 9.89 10.73
C GLY A 284 16.62 9.38 10.00
N LYS A 285 15.77 8.55 10.62
CA LYS A 285 14.49 8.11 10.00
C LYS A 285 13.31 9.03 10.27
N GLY A 286 12.38 9.02 9.31
CA GLY A 286 11.09 9.72 9.38
C GLY A 286 10.98 10.91 8.43
N GLU A 287 12.07 11.35 7.82
CA GLU A 287 12.08 12.42 6.80
C GLU A 287 11.21 12.06 5.59
N GLY A 288 11.19 10.77 5.19
CA GLY A 288 10.33 10.24 4.13
C GLY A 288 8.88 9.95 4.53
N GLY A 289 8.46 10.30 5.75
CA GLY A 289 7.14 10.01 6.28
C GLY A 289 7.00 8.60 6.85
N ARG A 290 5.79 8.04 6.83
CA ARG A 290 5.52 6.71 7.39
C ARG A 290 5.72 5.63 6.33
N SER A 291 6.48 4.58 6.64
CA SER A 291 6.65 3.46 5.72
C SER A 291 6.39 2.12 6.38
N TYR A 292 5.87 1.17 5.61
CA TYR A 292 5.43 -0.14 6.09
C TYR A 292 6.00 -1.25 5.21
N ARG A 293 6.43 -2.35 5.82
CA ARG A 293 6.70 -3.63 5.14
C ARG A 293 5.59 -4.61 5.47
N LEU A 294 4.74 -4.92 4.50
CA LEU A 294 3.55 -5.77 4.64
C LEU A 294 3.76 -7.12 3.92
N PRO A 295 4.34 -8.14 4.58
CA PRO A 295 4.46 -9.48 4.01
C PRO A 295 3.11 -10.22 3.98
N GLN A 296 3.03 -11.32 3.22
CA GLN A 296 1.89 -12.26 3.28
C GLN A 296 1.72 -12.85 4.68
N LEU A 297 2.82 -13.06 5.42
CA LEU A 297 2.78 -13.62 6.77
C LEU A 297 2.09 -12.69 7.79
N ALA A 298 1.98 -11.39 7.52
CA ALA A 298 1.24 -10.45 8.36
C ALA A 298 -0.29 -10.49 8.13
N VAL A 299 -0.77 -11.30 7.18
CA VAL A 299 -2.17 -11.37 6.77
C VAL A 299 -2.71 -12.79 6.95
N PRO A 300 -3.38 -13.12 8.07
CA PRO A 300 -3.91 -14.47 8.32
C PRO A 300 -4.86 -15.01 7.26
N ALA A 301 -5.53 -14.14 6.48
CA ALA A 301 -6.36 -14.55 5.35
C ALA A 301 -5.56 -15.14 4.17
N VAL A 302 -4.23 -15.02 4.16
CA VAL A 302 -3.35 -15.70 3.23
C VAL A 302 -2.97 -17.06 3.81
N SER A 303 -3.34 -18.14 3.13
CA SER A 303 -3.04 -19.52 3.56
C SER A 303 -1.54 -19.75 3.73
N LEU A 304 -1.16 -20.22 4.93
CA LEU A 304 0.22 -20.56 5.26
C LEU A 304 0.72 -21.73 4.42
N GLU A 305 -0.15 -22.69 4.11
CA GLU A 305 0.13 -23.84 3.23
C GLU A 305 0.52 -23.37 1.83
N ARG A 306 -0.18 -22.37 1.29
CA ARG A 306 0.18 -21.77 0.00
C ARG A 306 1.52 -21.06 0.04
N VAL A 307 1.84 -20.35 1.12
CA VAL A 307 3.15 -19.71 1.30
C VAL A 307 4.25 -20.76 1.39
N ALA A 308 4.07 -21.80 2.21
CA ALA A 308 5.00 -22.91 2.33
C ALA A 308 5.19 -23.68 1.01
N ALA A 309 4.12 -23.93 0.26
CA ALA A 309 4.19 -24.57 -1.04
C ALA A 309 4.99 -23.73 -2.05
N LYS A 310 4.75 -22.41 -2.13
CA LYS A 310 5.56 -21.50 -2.97
C LYS A 310 7.04 -21.54 -2.58
N TRP A 311 7.35 -21.57 -1.29
CA TRP A 311 8.73 -21.69 -0.81
C TRP A 311 9.35 -23.04 -1.20
N ARG A 312 8.63 -24.16 -1.06
CA ARG A 312 9.12 -25.50 -1.42
C ARG A 312 9.32 -25.65 -2.93
N ALA A 313 8.50 -24.96 -3.73
CA ALA A 313 8.58 -24.98 -5.19
C ALA A 313 9.73 -24.13 -5.75
N ALA A 314 10.07 -23.00 -5.11
CA ALA A 314 11.19 -22.17 -5.52
C ALA A 314 12.53 -22.88 -5.28
N ARG A 315 13.21 -23.34 -6.33
CA ARG A 315 14.50 -24.06 -6.24
C ARG A 315 15.66 -23.25 -6.80
N LEU A 316 15.40 -22.42 -7.82
CA LEU A 316 16.42 -21.58 -8.44
C LEU A 316 16.59 -20.24 -7.69
N PRO A 317 17.77 -19.60 -7.76
CA PRO A 317 18.01 -18.30 -7.13
C PRO A 317 16.98 -17.22 -7.50
N GLY A 318 16.63 -17.11 -8.79
CA GLY A 318 15.61 -16.16 -9.25
C GLY A 318 14.20 -16.46 -8.69
N GLU A 319 13.84 -17.73 -8.51
CA GLU A 319 12.57 -18.12 -7.90
C GLU A 319 12.54 -17.80 -6.41
N ARG A 320 13.67 -18.01 -5.72
CA ARG A 320 13.85 -17.63 -4.30
C ARG A 320 13.73 -16.12 -4.13
N ALA A 321 14.38 -15.35 -4.99
CA ALA A 321 14.31 -13.89 -4.99
C ALA A 321 12.87 -13.40 -5.22
N ARG A 322 12.17 -13.97 -6.22
CA ARG A 322 10.75 -13.71 -6.46
C ARG A 322 9.89 -14.04 -5.24
N PHE A 323 10.13 -15.17 -4.58
CA PHE A 323 9.41 -15.53 -3.35
C PHE A 323 9.66 -14.51 -2.23
N ARG A 324 10.92 -14.13 -2.00
CA ARG A 324 11.29 -13.15 -0.97
C ARG A 324 10.59 -11.81 -1.22
N CYS A 325 10.58 -11.32 -2.45
CA CYS A 325 9.86 -10.10 -2.79
C CYS A 325 8.32 -10.28 -2.65
N ALA A 326 7.74 -11.25 -3.35
CA ALA A 326 6.29 -11.35 -3.50
C ALA A 326 5.55 -11.98 -2.30
N SER A 327 6.23 -12.71 -1.43
CA SER A 327 5.62 -13.33 -0.24
C SER A 327 6.13 -12.71 1.05
N LEU A 328 7.42 -12.42 1.15
CA LEU A 328 8.02 -11.88 2.38
C LEU A 328 8.16 -10.36 2.37
N ALA A 329 7.84 -9.68 1.26
CA ALA A 329 8.10 -8.24 1.11
C ALA A 329 9.56 -7.87 1.41
N LEU A 330 10.49 -8.79 1.16
CA LEU A 330 11.93 -8.63 1.33
C LEU A 330 12.56 -8.46 -0.06
N PRO A 331 13.05 -7.25 -0.40
CA PRO A 331 13.63 -6.99 -1.70
C PRO A 331 14.85 -7.87 -1.95
N ASP A 332 14.89 -8.46 -3.14
CA ASP A 332 15.94 -9.37 -3.57
C ASP A 332 15.99 -9.37 -5.11
N ALA A 333 17.11 -8.87 -5.64
CA ALA A 333 17.33 -8.83 -7.08
C ALA A 333 17.75 -10.19 -7.67
N GLY A 334 17.89 -11.24 -6.84
CA GLY A 334 18.38 -12.54 -7.27
C GLY A 334 19.76 -12.43 -7.90
N GLU A 335 19.91 -12.98 -9.11
CA GLU A 335 21.16 -12.91 -9.88
C GLU A 335 21.44 -11.53 -10.46
N MET A 336 20.46 -10.61 -10.46
CA MET A 336 20.62 -9.24 -10.92
C MET A 336 21.09 -8.28 -9.80
N GLN A 337 21.66 -8.79 -8.71
CA GLN A 337 22.16 -7.92 -7.64
C GLN A 337 23.27 -7.00 -8.15
N PRO A 338 23.12 -5.66 -7.99
CA PRO A 338 24.16 -4.74 -8.40
C PRO A 338 25.45 -4.97 -7.59
N LEU A 339 26.60 -4.98 -8.28
CA LEU A 339 27.90 -5.04 -7.64
C LEU A 339 28.15 -3.75 -6.84
N THR A 340 28.08 -3.81 -5.51
CA THR A 340 28.29 -2.65 -4.65
C THR A 340 29.70 -2.60 -4.06
N ARG A 341 30.20 -1.40 -3.72
CA ARG A 341 31.45 -1.24 -2.98
C ARG A 341 31.45 -1.97 -1.62
N ALA A 342 30.28 -2.15 -1.02
CA ALA A 342 30.12 -2.92 0.22
C ALA A 342 30.26 -4.43 -0.01
N LEU A 343 29.74 -4.95 -1.13
CA LEU A 343 29.96 -6.33 -1.56
C LEU A 343 31.45 -6.59 -1.82
N PHE A 344 32.13 -5.70 -2.55
CA PHE A 344 33.58 -5.81 -2.78
C PHE A 344 34.40 -5.79 -1.49
N ARG A 345 34.02 -4.97 -0.50
CA ARG A 345 34.67 -4.98 0.83
C ARG A 345 34.52 -6.33 1.53
N ARG A 346 33.30 -6.89 1.54
CA ARG A 346 33.05 -8.23 2.11
C ARG A 346 33.81 -9.33 1.37
N LEU A 347 33.91 -9.26 0.05
CA LEU A 347 34.69 -10.21 -0.75
C LEU A 347 36.21 -10.11 -0.47
N ARG A 348 36.73 -8.93 -0.13
CA ARG A 348 38.14 -8.76 0.30
C ARG A 348 38.40 -9.32 1.70
N GLU A 349 37.39 -9.34 2.55
CA GLU A 349 37.46 -9.84 3.93
C GLU A 349 37.12 -11.34 4.02
N ALA A 350 36.48 -11.91 2.99
CA ALA A 350 36.17 -13.32 2.93
C ALA A 350 37.47 -14.14 2.67
N PRO A 351 37.69 -15.25 3.38
CA PRO A 351 38.79 -16.16 3.07
C PRO A 351 38.59 -16.71 1.66
N CYS A 352 39.45 -16.30 0.72
CA CYS A 352 39.45 -16.80 -0.63
C CYS A 352 40.04 -18.21 -0.64
N PHE A 353 39.20 -19.23 -0.84
CA PHE A 353 39.65 -20.54 -1.27
C PHE A 353 39.84 -20.47 -2.78
N LEU A 354 41.07 -20.19 -3.20
CA LEU A 354 41.47 -20.44 -4.58
C LEU A 354 41.69 -21.95 -4.69
N GLU A 355 40.75 -22.66 -5.30
CA GLU A 355 41.07 -23.98 -5.84
C GLU A 355 42.04 -23.77 -7.00
N GLU A 356 43.24 -24.34 -6.90
CA GLU A 356 44.20 -24.33 -8.00
C GLU A 356 43.56 -25.03 -9.20
N VAL A 357 43.36 -24.29 -10.28
CA VAL A 357 42.92 -24.85 -11.56
C VAL A 357 44.05 -25.75 -12.06
N PRO A 358 43.85 -27.06 -12.25
CA PRO A 358 44.89 -27.95 -12.75
C PRO A 358 45.33 -27.49 -14.15
N ALA A 359 46.65 -27.46 -14.36
CA ALA A 359 47.31 -27.00 -15.59
C ALA A 359 46.93 -27.82 -16.83
#